data_AF-A0A645AEM6-F1
#
_entry.id   AF-A0A645AEM6-F1
#
_cell.length_a   1.000
_cell.length_b   1.000
_cell.length_c   1.000
_cell.angle_alpha   90.00
_cell.angle_beta   90.00
_cell.angle_gamma   90.00
#
_symmetry.space_group_name_H-M   'P 1'
#
loop_
_entity.id
_entity.type
_entity.pdbx_description
1 polymer ?
#
loop_
_entity_poly.entity_id
_entity_poly.type
_entity_poly.pdbx_seq_one_letter_code
_entity_poly.pdbx_strand_id
1 'polypeptide(L)'
;MTVSILPLPCIIRIPMETHTKKGIHLNLFHRIFLFLIVFILFIFLQLAISAYQGKYIMDPIQKSSGNVQKISLLLNSLGQTRDVLSSYRWDFGDIAALVSELRRENEISQDSLGQIDTDIASIGVEQYLLVQAVNTTYNNYRTYLSAMQDQLLKNNIDKASTMYYSNLEPSLNYLYLYVQQLIERAIMDNQSAYDRLIRLNDDLDAVYGLTVLVMILFGFAAFKEVIRILATVQEMARSSKAITAGDYDRPEISVHRKDEIGDMARAFNEMKKAMRNQVRLLTANNEMEKEIHKKNGSIINSVGFSQPQGS
;
A
#
# COMPACT_ATOMS: atom_id res chain seq x y z
N MET A 1 64.56 41.46 46.61
CA MET A 1 64.06 40.11 46.27
C MET A 1 63.12 40.25 45.07
N THR A 2 63.58 40.54 43.85
CA THR A 2 64.15 39.60 42.86
C THR A 2 63.38 38.28 42.79
N VAL A 3 62.33 38.22 41.98
CA VAL A 3 61.74 36.97 41.51
C VAL A 3 61.62 37.01 39.99
N SER A 4 62.46 36.16 39.42
CA SER A 4 62.64 35.66 38.07
C SER A 4 61.48 35.78 37.08
N ILE A 5 61.85 36.28 35.90
CA ILE A 5 61.20 36.05 34.60
C ILE A 5 61.67 34.67 34.10
N LEU A 6 60.75 33.76 33.82
CA LEU A 6 61.01 32.53 33.05
C LEU A 6 59.96 32.40 31.93
N PRO A 7 60.33 31.83 30.76
CA PRO A 7 59.69 32.11 29.48
C PRO A 7 58.48 31.22 29.16
N LEU A 8 57.59 31.75 28.32
CA LEU A 8 56.47 31.04 27.70
C LEU A 8 56.94 29.78 26.94
N PRO A 9 56.28 28.61 27.11
CA PRO A 9 56.57 27.45 26.30
C PRO A 9 55.94 27.55 24.91
N CYS A 10 56.76 27.14 23.95
CA CYS A 10 56.54 26.98 22.52
C CYS A 10 55.16 26.36 22.17
N ILE A 11 54.34 27.07 21.38
CA ILE A 11 53.15 26.51 20.75
C ILE A 11 53.60 25.53 19.66
N ILE A 12 53.57 24.24 20.00
CA ILE A 12 53.76 23.14 19.05
C ILE A 12 52.53 23.12 18.14
N ARG A 13 52.72 23.53 16.88
CA ARG A 13 51.73 23.41 15.81
C ARG A 13 51.56 21.92 15.46
N ILE A 14 50.53 21.28 16.02
CA ILE A 14 50.10 19.93 15.64
C ILE A 14 49.50 20.00 14.23
N PRO A 15 49.94 19.19 13.25
CA PRO A 15 49.28 19.11 11.96
C PRO A 15 47.91 18.45 12.13
N MET A 16 46.83 19.17 11.81
CA MET A 16 45.50 18.57 11.68
C MET A 16 45.51 17.65 10.45
N GLU A 17 45.59 16.35 10.68
CA GLU A 17 45.23 15.37 9.65
C GLU A 17 43.73 15.50 9.35
N THR A 18 43.43 15.93 8.13
CA THR A 18 42.09 15.91 7.59
C THR A 18 41.73 14.46 7.29
N HIS A 19 40.93 13.85 8.18
CA HIS A 19 40.26 12.59 7.89
C HIS A 19 39.44 12.75 6.60
N THR A 20 40.01 12.27 5.50
CA THR A 20 39.32 12.13 4.23
C THR A 20 38.18 11.14 4.45
N LYS A 21 36.95 11.66 4.47
CA LYS A 21 35.73 10.86 4.33
C LYS A 21 35.93 9.92 3.13
N LYS A 22 36.21 8.65 3.39
CA LYS A 22 36.04 7.57 2.41
C LYS A 22 34.55 7.47 2.12
N GLY A 23 34.09 8.31 1.18
CA GLY A 23 32.77 8.16 0.59
C GLY A 23 32.69 6.76 -0.01
N ILE A 24 31.73 5.97 0.45
CA ILE A 24 31.43 4.66 -0.13
C ILE A 24 31.02 4.94 -1.57
N HIS A 25 31.93 4.75 -2.52
CA HIS A 25 31.64 4.88 -3.94
C HIS A 25 30.87 3.63 -4.37
N LEU A 26 29.54 3.65 -4.24
CA LEU A 26 28.70 2.61 -4.84
C LEU A 26 28.72 2.75 -6.37
N ASN A 27 28.90 1.64 -7.06
CA ASN A 27 28.70 1.55 -8.51
C ASN A 27 27.30 2.04 -8.90
N LEU A 28 27.14 2.76 -10.01
CA LEU A 28 25.87 3.25 -10.54
C LEU A 28 24.84 2.12 -10.66
N PHE A 29 25.27 0.95 -11.14
CA PHE A 29 24.39 -0.22 -11.21
C PHE A 29 23.95 -0.70 -9.82
N HIS A 30 24.83 -0.66 -8.84
CA HIS A 30 24.48 -0.99 -7.46
C HIS A 30 23.51 0.01 -6.85
N ARG A 31 23.60 1.31 -7.19
CA ARG A 31 22.64 2.32 -6.74
C ARG A 31 21.26 2.07 -7.34
N ILE A 32 21.18 1.80 -8.64
CA ILE A 32 19.90 1.48 -9.33
C ILE A 32 19.28 0.20 -8.77
N PHE A 33 20.09 -0.83 -8.55
CA PHE A 33 19.61 -2.09 -7.97
C PHE A 33 19.14 -1.90 -6.51
N LEU A 34 19.87 -1.12 -5.71
CA LEU A 34 19.46 -0.75 -4.35
C LEU A 34 18.16 0.05 -4.35
N PHE A 35 17.98 0.98 -5.29
CA PHE A 35 16.71 1.70 -5.48
C PHE A 35 15.56 0.74 -5.79
N LEU A 36 15.76 -0.24 -6.66
CA LEU A 36 14.74 -1.23 -6.99
C LEU A 36 14.35 -2.08 -5.77
N ILE A 37 15.32 -2.53 -4.97
CA ILE A 37 15.06 -3.29 -3.74
C ILE A 37 14.24 -2.45 -2.75
N VAL A 38 14.66 -1.20 -2.52
CA VAL A 38 13.96 -0.28 -1.62
C VAL A 38 12.53 -0.04 -2.12
N PHE A 39 12.36 0.15 -3.43
CA PHE A 39 11.06 0.36 -4.06
C PHE A 39 10.12 -0.84 -3.86
N ILE A 40 10.62 -2.06 -4.11
CA ILE A 40 9.86 -3.29 -3.89
C ILE A 40 9.48 -3.44 -2.41
N LEU A 41 10.42 -3.18 -1.50
CA LEU A 41 10.18 -3.25 -0.05
C LEU A 41 9.07 -2.27 0.39
N PHE A 42 9.06 -1.05 -0.16
CA PHE A 42 8.01 -0.08 0.09
C PHE A 42 6.64 -0.51 -0.45
N ILE A 43 6.58 -1.16 -1.61
CA ILE A 43 5.33 -1.76 -2.12
C ILE A 43 4.81 -2.83 -1.17
N PHE A 44 5.69 -3.73 -0.70
CA PHE A 44 5.29 -4.75 0.27
C PHE A 44 4.83 -4.15 1.59
N LEU A 45 5.50 -3.10 2.08
CA LEU A 45 5.09 -2.37 3.27
C LEU A 45 3.71 -1.74 3.10
N GLN A 46 3.44 -1.09 1.96
CA GLN A 46 2.13 -0.51 1.65
C GLN A 46 1.03 -1.57 1.57
N LEU A 47 1.30 -2.70 0.91
CA LEU A 47 0.37 -3.82 0.83
C LEU A 47 0.08 -4.40 2.23
N ALA A 48 1.10 -4.51 3.08
CA ALA A 48 0.95 -5.00 4.45
C ALA A 48 0.11 -4.04 5.32
N ILE A 49 0.36 -2.72 5.22
CA ILE A 49 -0.44 -1.70 5.92
C ILE A 49 -1.91 -1.77 5.46
N SER A 50 -2.14 -1.84 4.14
CA SER A 50 -3.50 -1.94 3.57
C SER A 50 -4.21 -3.23 4.00
N ALA A 51 -3.51 -4.38 3.98
CA ALA A 51 -4.07 -5.65 4.46
C ALA A 51 -4.37 -5.61 5.97
N TYR A 52 -3.53 -4.94 6.75
CA TYR A 52 -3.75 -4.73 8.18
C TYR A 52 -4.99 -3.87 8.45
N GLN A 53 -5.14 -2.75 7.74
CA GLN A 53 -6.34 -1.91 7.82
C GLN A 53 -7.60 -2.72 7.46
N GLY A 54 -7.59 -3.46 6.35
CA GLY A 54 -8.72 -4.29 5.94
C GLY A 54 -9.18 -5.26 7.04
N LYS A 55 -8.22 -6.03 7.59
CA LYS A 55 -8.53 -7.09 8.55
C LYS A 55 -8.85 -6.58 9.96
N TYR A 56 -8.09 -5.63 10.48
CA TYR A 56 -8.19 -5.22 11.88
C TYR A 56 -9.07 -4.00 12.10
N ILE A 57 -9.37 -3.24 11.04
CA ILE A 57 -10.24 -2.07 11.13
C ILE A 57 -11.60 -2.39 10.53
N MET A 58 -11.65 -2.97 9.32
CA MET A 58 -12.91 -3.14 8.61
C MET A 58 -13.72 -4.36 9.03
N ASP A 59 -13.08 -5.49 9.32
CA ASP A 59 -13.80 -6.71 9.75
C ASP A 59 -14.59 -6.52 11.06
N PRO A 60 -14.03 -5.92 12.13
CA PRO A 60 -14.78 -5.68 13.37
C PRO A 60 -15.94 -4.72 13.16
N ILE A 61 -15.73 -3.69 12.32
CA ILE A 61 -16.73 -2.68 11.94
C ILE A 61 -17.91 -3.32 11.22
N GLN A 62 -17.65 -4.17 10.22
CA GLN A 62 -18.70 -4.87 9.48
C GLN A 62 -19.42 -5.88 10.36
N LYS A 63 -18.67 -6.67 11.15
CA LYS A 63 -19.25 -7.67 12.05
C LYS A 63 -20.19 -7.02 13.06
N SER A 64 -19.78 -5.89 13.63
CA SER A 64 -20.56 -5.26 14.67
C SER A 64 -21.72 -4.41 14.16
N SER A 65 -21.60 -3.79 12.98
CA SER A 65 -22.74 -3.21 12.25
C SER A 65 -23.78 -4.29 11.89
N GLY A 66 -23.32 -5.46 11.43
CA GLY A 66 -24.19 -6.61 11.18
C GLY A 66 -24.92 -7.10 12.43
N ASN A 67 -24.27 -7.06 13.60
CA ASN A 67 -24.91 -7.43 14.86
C ASN A 67 -26.01 -6.43 15.26
N VAL A 68 -25.77 -5.11 15.12
CA VAL A 68 -26.79 -4.07 15.37
C VAL A 68 -28.00 -4.26 14.44
N GLN A 69 -27.78 -4.55 13.16
CA GLN A 69 -28.87 -4.81 12.22
C GLN A 69 -29.75 -6.00 12.66
N LYS A 70 -29.13 -7.10 13.08
CA LYS A 70 -29.85 -8.30 13.56
C LYS A 70 -30.65 -8.02 14.83
N ILE A 71 -30.05 -7.30 15.79
CA ILE A 71 -30.76 -6.87 17.00
C ILE A 71 -31.92 -5.93 16.65
N SER A 72 -31.76 -5.04 15.67
CA SER A 72 -32.83 -4.14 15.20
C SER A 72 -33.99 -4.90 14.57
N LEU A 73 -33.73 -5.97 13.80
CA LEU A 73 -34.77 -6.81 13.23
C LEU A 73 -35.59 -7.50 14.33
N LEU A 74 -34.90 -8.04 15.35
CA LEU A 74 -35.55 -8.60 16.53
C LEU A 74 -36.40 -7.55 17.27
N LEU A 75 -35.84 -6.38 17.54
CA LEU A 75 -36.54 -5.29 18.23
C LEU A 75 -37.80 -4.86 17.49
N ASN A 76 -37.72 -4.73 16.16
CA ASN A 76 -38.85 -4.35 15.32
C ASN A 76 -39.94 -5.42 15.33
N SER A 77 -39.58 -6.70 15.21
CA SER A 77 -40.53 -7.82 15.24
C SER A 77 -41.26 -7.95 16.59
N LEU A 78 -40.54 -7.73 17.69
CA LEU A 78 -41.14 -7.68 19.03
C LEU A 78 -42.06 -6.45 19.21
N GLY A 79 -41.69 -5.31 18.63
CA GLY A 79 -42.56 -4.12 18.56
C GLY A 79 -43.87 -4.41 17.84
N GLN A 80 -43.80 -5.01 16.65
CA GLN A 80 -44.97 -5.43 15.88
C GLN A 80 -45.86 -6.42 16.66
N THR A 81 -45.24 -7.42 17.32
CA THR A 81 -45.98 -8.37 18.16
C THR A 81 -46.74 -7.66 19.28
N ARG A 82 -46.09 -6.70 19.94
CA ARG A 82 -46.70 -5.88 21.01
C ARG A 82 -47.85 -5.03 20.48
N ASP A 83 -47.69 -4.41 19.30
CA ASP A 83 -48.71 -3.56 18.69
C ASP A 83 -49.93 -4.39 18.27
N VAL A 84 -49.72 -5.56 17.66
CA VAL A 84 -50.76 -6.51 17.28
C VAL A 84 -51.53 -6.98 18.51
N LEU A 85 -50.85 -7.37 19.58
CA LEU A 85 -51.49 -7.85 20.81
C LEU A 85 -52.24 -6.75 21.57
N SER A 86 -51.65 -5.57 21.69
CA SER A 86 -52.25 -4.45 22.43
C SER A 86 -53.46 -3.84 21.73
N SER A 87 -53.48 -3.87 20.40
CA SER A 87 -54.62 -3.39 19.60
C SER A 87 -55.70 -4.45 19.36
N TYR A 88 -55.43 -5.72 19.69
CA TYR A 88 -56.36 -6.82 19.48
C TYR A 88 -57.62 -6.68 20.35
N ARG A 89 -58.79 -6.84 19.71
CA ARG A 89 -60.09 -6.80 20.39
C ARG A 89 -60.51 -8.21 20.76
N TRP A 90 -60.31 -8.61 22.01
CA TRP A 90 -60.57 -9.98 22.46
C TRP A 90 -62.00 -10.48 22.17
N ASP A 91 -63.02 -9.64 22.29
CA ASP A 91 -64.42 -10.06 22.12
C ASP A 91 -64.87 -10.24 20.65
N PHE A 92 -64.19 -9.59 19.70
CA PHE A 92 -64.65 -9.48 18.30
C PHE A 92 -63.55 -9.61 17.25
N GLY A 93 -62.31 -9.85 17.67
CA GLY A 93 -61.14 -9.87 16.80
C GLY A 93 -61.04 -11.17 16.01
N ASP A 94 -60.46 -11.10 14.82
CA ASP A 94 -60.18 -12.28 14.01
C ASP A 94 -59.03 -13.09 14.63
N ILE A 95 -59.36 -14.21 15.25
CA ILE A 95 -58.41 -15.12 15.90
C ILE A 95 -57.44 -15.72 14.88
N ALA A 96 -57.92 -16.07 13.69
CA ALA A 96 -57.09 -16.70 12.66
C ALA A 96 -56.06 -15.69 12.12
N ALA A 97 -56.47 -14.44 11.91
CA ALA A 97 -55.56 -13.36 11.56
C ALA A 97 -54.54 -13.09 12.67
N LEU A 98 -54.97 -13.01 13.94
CA LEU A 98 -54.07 -12.81 15.07
C LEU A 98 -53.01 -13.93 15.18
N VAL A 99 -53.45 -15.19 15.20
CA VAL A 99 -52.56 -16.33 15.37
C VAL A 99 -51.57 -16.45 14.20
N SER A 100 -52.02 -16.20 12.97
CA SER A 100 -51.14 -16.26 11.80
C SER A 100 -50.06 -15.17 11.83
N GLU A 101 -50.43 -13.94 12.20
CA GLU A 101 -49.48 -12.83 12.32
C GLU A 101 -48.48 -13.02 13.46
N LEU A 102 -48.95 -13.45 14.65
CA LEU A 102 -48.06 -13.77 15.77
C LEU A 102 -47.09 -14.89 15.45
N ARG A 103 -47.53 -15.89 14.68
CA ARG A 103 -46.65 -16.97 14.24
C ARG A 103 -45.58 -16.46 13.28
N ARG A 104 -45.96 -15.61 12.31
CA ARG A 104 -45.03 -14.96 11.37
C ARG A 104 -43.97 -14.14 12.10
N GLU A 105 -44.38 -13.28 13.02
CA GLU A 105 -43.46 -12.46 13.81
C GLU A 105 -42.59 -13.29 14.75
N ASN A 106 -43.14 -14.36 15.34
CA ASN A 106 -42.33 -15.26 16.16
C ASN A 106 -41.26 -16.01 15.36
N GLU A 107 -41.55 -16.41 14.11
CA GLU A 107 -40.57 -17.02 13.20
C GLU A 107 -39.43 -16.02 12.88
N ILE A 108 -39.75 -14.76 12.57
CA ILE A 108 -38.77 -13.68 12.32
C ILE A 108 -37.92 -13.40 13.56
N SER A 109 -38.56 -13.29 14.72
CA SER A 109 -37.89 -13.07 16.00
C SER A 109 -36.93 -14.22 16.35
N GLN A 110 -37.36 -15.47 16.13
CA GLN A 110 -36.52 -16.64 16.42
C GLN A 110 -35.30 -16.71 15.50
N ASP A 111 -35.50 -16.47 14.20
CA ASP A 111 -34.40 -16.43 13.22
C ASP A 111 -33.41 -15.30 13.55
N SER A 112 -33.93 -14.09 13.80
CA SER A 112 -33.10 -12.93 14.16
C SER A 112 -32.29 -13.20 15.43
N LEU A 113 -32.90 -13.77 16.47
CA LEU A 113 -32.24 -14.12 17.73
C LEU A 113 -31.15 -15.19 17.52
N GLY A 114 -31.39 -16.19 16.68
CA GLY A 114 -30.41 -17.23 16.36
C GLY A 114 -29.19 -16.72 15.59
N GLN A 115 -29.30 -15.57 14.93
CA GLN A 115 -28.21 -14.96 14.17
C GLN A 115 -27.40 -13.92 14.96
N ILE A 116 -27.89 -13.47 16.13
CA ILE A 116 -27.17 -12.53 17.01
C ILE A 116 -25.88 -13.19 17.50
N ASP A 117 -24.78 -12.45 17.46
CA ASP A 117 -23.48 -12.96 17.93
C ASP A 117 -23.51 -13.23 19.43
N THR A 118 -22.98 -14.38 19.84
CA THR A 118 -22.91 -14.84 21.24
C THR A 118 -21.47 -15.05 21.70
N ASP A 119 -20.48 -14.78 20.84
CA ASP A 119 -19.08 -14.95 21.18
C ASP A 119 -18.60 -13.82 22.11
N ILE A 120 -18.29 -14.19 23.36
CA ILE A 120 -17.78 -13.26 24.39
C ILE A 120 -16.53 -12.53 23.90
N ALA A 121 -15.69 -13.20 23.10
CA ALA A 121 -14.45 -12.61 22.59
C ALA A 121 -14.70 -11.49 21.56
N SER A 122 -15.86 -11.48 20.89
CA SER A 122 -16.22 -10.45 19.91
C SER A 122 -17.10 -9.34 20.49
N ILE A 123 -18.07 -9.66 21.34
CA ILE A 123 -19.08 -8.70 21.83
C ILE A 123 -18.82 -8.18 23.25
N GLY A 124 -17.91 -8.81 23.99
CA GLY A 124 -17.63 -8.44 25.38
C GLY A 124 -18.65 -8.98 26.39
N VAL A 125 -18.28 -8.88 27.68
CA VAL A 125 -19.00 -9.53 28.78
C VAL A 125 -20.40 -8.95 29.00
N GLU A 126 -20.55 -7.62 28.96
CA GLU A 126 -21.83 -6.97 29.23
C GLU A 126 -22.87 -7.26 28.14
N GLN A 127 -22.46 -7.19 26.86
CA GLN A 127 -23.33 -7.53 25.74
C GLN A 127 -23.72 -9.01 25.77
N TYR A 128 -22.78 -9.90 26.10
CA TYR A 128 -23.07 -11.33 26.28
C TYR A 128 -24.13 -11.58 27.36
N LEU A 129 -24.01 -10.94 28.54
CA LEU A 129 -24.99 -11.08 29.62
C LEU A 129 -26.38 -10.61 29.20
N LEU A 130 -26.47 -9.50 28.44
CA LEU A 130 -27.72 -9.02 27.87
C LEU A 130 -28.31 -10.02 26.86
N VAL A 131 -27.48 -10.61 25.98
CA VAL A 131 -27.95 -11.65 25.05
C VAL A 131 -28.47 -12.89 25.80
N GLN A 132 -27.84 -13.29 26.91
CA GLN A 132 -28.34 -14.39 27.74
C GLN A 132 -29.67 -14.05 28.43
N ALA A 133 -29.81 -12.82 28.94
CA ALA A 133 -31.06 -12.35 29.51
C ALA A 133 -32.19 -12.31 28.45
N VAL A 134 -31.88 -11.84 27.23
CA VAL A 134 -32.80 -11.86 26.09
C VAL A 134 -33.20 -13.30 25.74
N ASN A 135 -32.25 -14.22 25.58
CA ASN A 135 -32.53 -15.62 25.26
C ASN A 135 -33.43 -16.29 26.30
N THR A 136 -33.12 -16.10 27.59
CA THR A 136 -33.91 -16.66 28.69
C THR A 136 -35.33 -16.09 28.70
N THR A 137 -35.47 -14.78 28.55
CA THR A 137 -36.77 -14.10 28.56
C THR A 137 -37.58 -14.45 27.31
N TYR A 138 -36.92 -14.60 26.15
CA TYR A 138 -37.55 -15.01 24.89
C TYR A 138 -38.13 -16.42 24.98
N ASN A 139 -37.43 -17.35 25.62
CA ASN A 139 -37.95 -18.71 25.84
C ASN A 139 -39.22 -18.70 26.68
N ASN A 140 -39.24 -17.92 27.78
CA ASN A 140 -40.43 -17.77 28.62
C ASN A 140 -41.59 -17.13 27.84
N TYR A 141 -41.32 -16.04 27.12
CA TYR A 141 -42.28 -15.38 26.22
C TYR A 141 -42.88 -16.38 25.23
N ARG A 142 -42.05 -17.18 24.56
CA ARG A 142 -42.49 -18.18 23.57
C ARG A 142 -43.38 -19.25 24.20
N THR A 143 -43.05 -19.72 25.40
CA THR A 143 -43.89 -20.66 26.14
C THR A 143 -45.27 -20.05 26.42
N TYR A 144 -45.34 -18.83 26.94
CA TYR A 144 -46.61 -18.15 27.19
C TYR A 144 -47.40 -17.87 25.91
N LEU A 145 -46.72 -17.45 24.83
CA LEU A 145 -47.32 -17.20 23.53
C LEU A 145 -47.98 -18.48 22.99
N SER A 146 -47.26 -19.60 23.03
CA SER A 146 -47.77 -20.89 22.55
C SER A 146 -48.98 -21.39 23.37
N ALA A 147 -48.95 -21.20 24.69
CA ALA A 147 -50.06 -21.58 25.57
C ALA A 147 -51.31 -20.73 25.31
N MET A 148 -51.13 -19.42 25.08
CA MET A 148 -52.22 -18.51 24.74
C MET A 148 -52.81 -18.82 23.35
N GLN A 149 -51.96 -19.09 22.35
CA GLN A 149 -52.40 -19.52 21.01
C GLN A 149 -53.17 -20.84 21.05
N ASP A 150 -52.76 -21.81 21.87
CA ASP A 150 -53.50 -23.07 22.05
C ASP A 150 -54.91 -22.85 22.63
N GLN A 151 -55.07 -21.90 23.58
CA GLN A 151 -56.40 -21.54 24.09
C GLN A 151 -57.26 -20.82 23.03
N LEU A 152 -56.66 -19.95 22.23
CA LEU A 152 -57.35 -19.30 21.11
C LEU A 152 -57.86 -20.31 20.08
N LEU A 153 -57.04 -21.30 19.71
CA LEU A 153 -57.43 -22.37 18.78
C LEU A 153 -58.54 -23.28 19.32
N LYS A 154 -58.65 -23.39 20.65
CA LYS A 154 -59.75 -24.08 21.35
C LYS A 154 -60.99 -23.20 21.55
N ASN A 155 -60.99 -21.98 21.01
CA ASN A 155 -62.04 -20.98 21.17
C ASN A 155 -62.28 -20.55 22.63
N ASN A 156 -61.27 -20.70 23.50
CA ASN A 156 -61.32 -20.30 24.92
C ASN A 156 -60.78 -18.87 25.09
N ILE A 157 -61.53 -17.88 24.61
CA ILE A 157 -61.07 -16.49 24.51
C ILE A 157 -60.78 -15.86 25.88
N ASP A 158 -61.63 -16.11 26.89
CA ASP A 158 -61.44 -15.58 28.24
C ASP A 158 -60.15 -16.08 28.90
N LYS A 159 -59.79 -17.35 28.64
CA LYS A 159 -58.54 -17.93 29.16
C LYS A 159 -57.34 -17.36 28.42
N ALA A 160 -57.44 -17.18 27.10
CA ALA A 160 -56.39 -16.60 26.29
C ALA A 160 -56.10 -15.14 26.66
N SER A 161 -57.15 -14.33 26.84
CA SER A 161 -57.03 -12.92 27.25
C SER A 161 -56.44 -12.82 28.67
N THR A 162 -56.87 -13.69 29.59
CA THR A 162 -56.30 -13.76 30.94
C THR A 162 -54.80 -14.08 30.88
N MET A 163 -54.39 -15.10 30.12
CA MET A 163 -52.97 -15.46 29.94
C MET A 163 -52.15 -14.33 29.30
N TYR A 164 -52.76 -13.57 28.38
CA TYR A 164 -52.12 -12.42 27.77
C TYR A 164 -51.74 -11.37 28.84
N TYR A 165 -52.73 -10.87 29.59
CA TYR A 165 -52.51 -9.82 30.58
C TYR A 165 -51.69 -10.30 31.79
N SER A 166 -51.82 -11.57 32.20
CA SER A 166 -51.14 -12.07 33.41
C SER A 166 -49.67 -12.42 33.19
N ASN A 167 -49.31 -12.95 32.03
CA ASN A 167 -47.98 -13.55 31.81
C ASN A 167 -47.32 -13.05 30.52
N LEU A 168 -48.04 -13.05 29.39
CA LEU A 168 -47.44 -12.77 28.10
C LEU A 168 -47.03 -11.30 27.96
N GLU A 169 -47.91 -10.36 28.29
CA GLU A 169 -47.64 -8.92 28.18
C GLU A 169 -46.46 -8.49 29.07
N PRO A 170 -46.40 -8.85 30.37
CA PRO A 170 -45.22 -8.57 31.18
C PRO A 170 -43.93 -9.16 30.59
N SER A 171 -43.96 -10.43 30.16
CA SER A 171 -42.79 -11.08 29.58
C SER A 171 -42.34 -10.42 28.27
N LEU A 172 -43.27 -10.01 27.43
CA LEU A 172 -43.00 -9.31 26.17
C LEU A 172 -42.41 -7.92 26.42
N ASN A 173 -42.92 -7.18 27.41
CA ASN A 173 -42.39 -5.88 27.78
C ASN A 173 -40.97 -5.96 28.35
N TYR A 174 -40.68 -6.94 29.22
CA TYR A 174 -39.31 -7.15 29.72
C TYR A 174 -38.36 -7.56 28.61
N LEU A 175 -38.80 -8.46 27.72
CA LEU A 175 -38.01 -8.86 26.56
C LEU A 175 -37.69 -7.66 25.66
N TYR A 176 -38.69 -6.84 25.33
CA TYR A 176 -38.51 -5.64 24.52
C TYR A 176 -37.49 -4.69 25.16
N LEU A 177 -37.58 -4.47 26.47
CA LEU A 177 -36.64 -3.64 27.23
C LEU A 177 -35.21 -4.21 27.23
N TYR A 178 -35.04 -5.52 27.39
CA TYR A 178 -33.72 -6.15 27.30
C TYR A 178 -33.13 -6.05 25.89
N VAL A 179 -33.94 -6.24 24.84
CA VAL A 179 -33.49 -6.09 23.45
C VAL A 179 -33.14 -4.62 23.14
N GLN A 180 -33.88 -3.66 23.71
CA GLN A 180 -33.57 -2.25 23.59
C GLN A 180 -32.24 -1.90 24.28
N GLN A 181 -32.02 -2.38 25.51
CA GLN A 181 -30.72 -2.20 26.18
C GLN A 181 -29.58 -2.85 25.41
N LEU A 182 -29.84 -4.02 24.83
CA LEU A 182 -28.87 -4.72 24.00
C LEU A 182 -28.49 -3.93 22.74
N ILE A 183 -29.46 -3.32 22.03
CA ILE A 183 -29.14 -2.53 20.84
C ILE A 183 -28.42 -1.22 21.19
N GLU A 184 -28.84 -0.54 22.26
CA GLU A 184 -28.17 0.66 22.75
C GLU A 184 -26.72 0.34 23.12
N ARG A 185 -26.50 -0.76 23.84
CA ARG A 185 -25.16 -1.19 24.20
C ARG A 185 -24.31 -1.56 22.98
N ALA A 186 -24.87 -2.32 22.04
CA ALA A 186 -24.20 -2.68 20.79
C ALA A 186 -23.78 -1.44 20.00
N ILE A 187 -24.62 -0.39 19.95
CA ILE A 187 -24.32 0.88 19.30
C ILE A 187 -23.21 1.65 20.05
N MET A 188 -23.24 1.68 21.39
CA MET A 188 -22.21 2.36 22.19
C MET A 188 -20.84 1.68 22.08
N ASP A 189 -20.81 0.34 22.20
CA ASP A 189 -19.58 -0.44 22.06
C ASP A 189 -18.98 -0.23 20.66
N ASN A 190 -19.85 -0.20 19.64
CA ASN A 190 -19.46 0.18 18.28
C ASN A 190 -18.79 1.53 18.22
N GLN A 191 -19.46 2.60 18.67
CA GLN A 191 -18.90 3.95 18.61
C GLN A 191 -17.55 4.06 19.33
N SER A 192 -17.42 3.45 20.50
CA SER A 192 -16.17 3.48 21.27
C SER A 192 -15.03 2.75 20.57
N ALA A 193 -15.32 1.66 19.86
CA ALA A 193 -14.36 0.94 19.03
C ALA A 193 -14.02 1.75 17.76
N TYR A 194 -15.01 2.32 17.08
CA TYR A 194 -14.84 3.21 15.92
C TYR A 194 -13.91 4.38 16.24
N ASP A 195 -14.09 5.07 17.37
CA ASP A 195 -13.25 6.23 17.73
C ASP A 195 -11.77 5.87 17.95
N ARG A 196 -11.48 4.65 18.43
CA ARG A 196 -10.10 4.18 18.58
C ARG A 196 -9.52 3.76 17.24
N LEU A 197 -10.33 3.07 16.44
CA LEU A 197 -9.96 2.56 15.13
C LEU A 197 -9.73 3.68 14.11
N ILE A 198 -10.56 4.72 14.12
CA ILE A 198 -10.41 5.90 13.25
C ILE A 198 -9.11 6.65 13.57
N ARG A 199 -8.79 6.86 14.85
CA ARG A 199 -7.51 7.49 15.23
C ARG A 199 -6.30 6.68 14.75
N LEU A 200 -6.35 5.36 14.93
CA LEU A 200 -5.29 4.48 14.42
C LEU A 200 -5.23 4.49 12.89
N ASN A 201 -6.37 4.57 12.22
CA ASN A 201 -6.45 4.67 10.77
C ASN A 201 -5.85 5.99 10.26
N ASP A 202 -6.17 7.11 10.90
CA ASP A 202 -5.62 8.43 10.55
C ASP A 202 -4.09 8.45 10.70
N ASP A 203 -3.56 7.85 11.77
CA ASP A 203 -2.11 7.69 11.97
C ASP A 203 -1.49 6.82 10.86
N LEU A 204 -2.14 5.70 10.51
CA LEU A 204 -1.69 4.80 9.44
C LEU A 204 -1.76 5.46 8.06
N ASP A 205 -2.80 6.25 7.78
CA ASP A 205 -2.98 6.97 6.53
C ASP A 205 -1.95 8.10 6.39
N ALA A 206 -1.61 8.78 7.48
CA ALA A 206 -0.50 9.74 7.50
C ALA A 206 0.84 9.07 7.17
N VAL A 207 1.12 7.89 7.75
CA VAL A 207 2.33 7.09 7.44
C VAL A 207 2.30 6.59 5.99
N TYR A 208 1.16 6.14 5.50
CA TYR A 208 0.98 5.71 4.11
C TYR A 208 1.25 6.86 3.14
N GLY A 209 0.66 8.03 3.37
CA GLY A 209 0.88 9.23 2.57
C GLY A 209 2.35 9.69 2.57
N LEU A 210 2.99 9.69 3.74
CA LEU A 210 4.43 9.99 3.85
C LEU A 210 5.27 8.99 3.05
N THR A 211 4.92 7.72 3.11
CA THR A 211 5.60 6.65 2.38
C THR A 211 5.47 6.82 0.87
N VAL A 212 4.28 7.13 0.37
CA VAL A 212 4.03 7.44 -1.05
C VAL A 212 4.86 8.65 -1.50
N LEU A 213 4.90 9.72 -0.70
CA LEU A 213 5.69 10.91 -1.00
C LEU A 213 7.17 10.57 -1.17
N VAL A 214 7.75 9.82 -0.23
CA VAL A 214 9.15 9.37 -0.30
C VAL A 214 9.37 8.52 -1.56
N MET A 215 8.43 7.62 -1.88
CA MET A 215 8.48 6.80 -3.08
C MET A 215 8.52 7.61 -4.37
N ILE A 216 7.72 8.68 -4.47
CA ILE A 216 7.71 9.58 -5.62
C ILE A 216 9.05 10.30 -5.76
N LEU A 217 9.60 10.83 -4.65
CA LEU A 217 10.89 11.51 -4.66
C LEU A 217 12.03 10.57 -5.09
N PHE A 218 12.03 9.35 -4.56
CA PHE A 218 12.99 8.31 -4.93
C PHE A 218 12.81 7.86 -6.39
N GLY A 219 11.57 7.69 -6.84
CA GLY A 219 11.23 7.35 -8.23
C GLY A 219 11.72 8.42 -9.20
N PHE A 220 11.54 9.71 -8.87
CA PHE A 220 12.07 10.81 -9.68
C PHE A 220 13.60 10.80 -9.74
N ALA A 221 14.28 10.56 -8.62
CA ALA A 221 15.73 10.45 -8.57
C ALA A 221 16.24 9.30 -9.45
N ALA A 222 15.62 8.11 -9.35
CA ALA A 222 15.95 6.95 -10.16
C ALA A 222 15.70 7.21 -11.66
N PHE A 223 14.54 7.80 -12.00
CA PHE A 223 14.20 8.16 -13.38
C PHE A 223 15.22 9.13 -13.99
N LYS A 224 15.65 10.13 -13.21
CA LYS A 224 16.67 11.10 -13.63
C LYS A 224 18.04 10.43 -13.87
N GLU A 225 18.40 9.40 -13.10
CA GLU A 225 19.61 8.62 -13.36
C GLU A 225 19.45 7.79 -14.64
N VAL A 226 18.32 7.09 -14.85
CA VAL A 226 18.06 6.30 -16.06
C VAL A 226 18.10 7.13 -17.34
N ILE A 227 17.46 8.30 -17.38
CA ILE A 227 17.52 9.20 -18.55
C ILE A 227 18.96 9.58 -18.88
N ARG A 228 19.77 9.85 -17.86
CA ARG A 228 21.18 10.19 -18.05
C ARG A 228 21.98 9.03 -18.62
N ILE A 229 21.75 7.81 -18.15
CA ILE A 229 22.37 6.61 -18.75
C ILE A 229 22.01 6.51 -20.22
N LEU A 230 20.71 6.60 -20.52
CA LEU A 230 20.21 6.45 -21.88
C LEU A 230 20.78 7.52 -22.82
N ALA A 231 20.91 8.77 -22.35
CA ALA A 231 21.49 9.87 -23.11
C ALA A 231 22.96 9.59 -23.49
N THR A 232 23.80 9.18 -22.52
CA THR A 232 25.21 8.89 -22.79
C THR A 232 25.38 7.69 -23.72
N VAL A 233 24.58 6.63 -23.53
CA VAL A 233 24.62 5.44 -24.40
C VAL A 233 24.17 5.80 -25.83
N GLN A 234 23.13 6.63 -25.99
CA GLN A 234 22.69 7.10 -27.31
C GLN A 234 23.75 7.96 -28.01
N GLU A 235 24.47 8.81 -27.26
CA GLU A 235 25.55 9.62 -27.80
C GLU A 235 26.76 8.78 -28.25
N MET A 236 27.10 7.74 -27.48
CA MET A 236 28.10 6.74 -27.87
C MET A 236 27.69 5.99 -29.14
N ALA A 237 26.44 5.53 -29.22
CA ALA A 237 25.94 4.83 -30.42
C ALA A 237 26.02 5.72 -31.68
N ARG A 238 25.64 6.99 -31.56
CA ARG A 238 25.75 7.96 -32.66
C ARG A 238 27.20 8.24 -33.06
N SER A 239 28.09 8.38 -32.08
CA SER A 239 29.52 8.63 -32.32
C SER A 239 30.20 7.42 -32.95
N SER A 240 29.85 6.21 -32.53
CA SER A 240 30.32 4.97 -33.15
C SER A 240 29.89 4.87 -34.61
N LYS A 241 28.64 5.25 -34.94
CA LYS A 241 28.15 5.28 -36.33
C LYS A 241 28.89 6.33 -37.19
N ALA A 242 29.25 7.47 -36.60
CA ALA A 242 30.04 8.50 -37.29
C ALA A 242 31.47 8.04 -37.59
N ILE A 243 32.11 7.38 -36.62
CA ILE A 243 33.43 6.76 -36.78
C ILE A 243 33.41 5.73 -37.91
N THR A 244 32.39 4.86 -37.97
CA THR A 244 32.26 3.88 -39.08
C THR A 244 32.04 4.54 -40.44
N ALA A 245 31.51 5.76 -40.47
CA ALA A 245 31.37 6.57 -41.68
C ALA A 245 32.63 7.40 -42.01
N GLY A 246 33.70 7.27 -41.22
CA GLY A 246 34.97 8.00 -41.42
C GLY A 246 35.00 9.42 -40.82
N ASP A 247 33.96 9.84 -40.10
CA ASP A 247 33.90 11.14 -39.41
C ASP A 247 34.50 11.00 -37.99
N TYR A 248 35.80 11.24 -37.88
CA TYR A 248 36.53 11.15 -36.62
C TYR A 248 36.58 12.48 -35.85
N ASP A 249 36.18 13.62 -36.42
CA ASP A 249 36.48 14.95 -35.87
C ASP A 249 35.38 15.51 -34.96
N ARG A 250 34.29 14.77 -34.74
CA ARG A 250 33.27 15.14 -33.76
C ARG A 250 33.83 15.37 -32.34
N PRO A 251 33.22 16.28 -31.56
CA PRO A 251 33.60 16.53 -30.18
C PRO A 251 33.58 15.25 -29.33
N GLU A 252 34.45 15.20 -28.32
CA GLU A 252 34.53 14.08 -27.37
C GLU A 252 33.28 14.01 -26.50
N ILE A 253 32.91 12.79 -26.14
CA ILE A 253 31.76 12.56 -25.25
C ILE A 253 32.14 13.12 -23.88
N SER A 254 31.27 13.93 -23.29
CA SER A 254 31.61 14.61 -22.05
C SER A 254 31.77 13.62 -20.88
N VAL A 255 32.95 13.59 -20.25
CA VAL A 255 33.25 12.69 -19.13
C VAL A 255 33.14 13.47 -17.82
N HIS A 256 31.93 13.58 -17.28
CA HIS A 256 31.68 14.37 -16.08
C HIS A 256 31.74 13.57 -14.75
N ARG A 257 31.88 12.23 -14.78
CA ARG A 257 31.82 11.38 -13.57
C ARG A 257 32.92 10.32 -13.48
N LYS A 258 33.11 9.81 -12.25
CA LYS A 258 33.96 8.67 -11.87
C LYS A 258 33.10 7.45 -11.50
N ASP A 259 32.13 7.14 -12.35
CA ASP A 259 31.28 5.95 -12.28
C ASP A 259 31.41 5.15 -13.59
N GLU A 260 30.76 4.00 -13.69
CA GLU A 260 30.91 3.06 -14.81
C GLU A 260 30.62 3.71 -16.18
N ILE A 261 29.73 4.71 -16.21
CA ILE A 261 29.43 5.48 -17.42
C ILE A 261 30.57 6.44 -17.75
N GLY A 262 31.14 7.09 -16.75
CA GLY A 262 32.35 7.92 -16.93
C GLY A 262 33.55 7.10 -17.40
N ASP A 263 33.72 5.88 -16.89
CA ASP A 263 34.78 4.97 -17.31
C ASP A 263 34.57 4.49 -18.74
N MET A 264 33.32 4.15 -19.11
CA MET A 264 32.95 3.80 -20.48
C MET A 264 33.17 4.98 -21.46
N ALA A 265 32.79 6.20 -21.06
CA ALA A 265 32.99 7.41 -21.87
C ALA A 265 34.47 7.74 -22.08
N ARG A 266 35.30 7.54 -21.04
CA ARG A 266 36.75 7.70 -21.12
C ARG A 266 37.38 6.68 -22.06
N ALA A 267 37.07 5.39 -21.88
CA ALA A 267 37.57 4.33 -22.74
C ALA A 267 37.16 4.54 -24.21
N PHE A 268 35.93 5.02 -24.44
CA PHE A 268 35.44 5.35 -25.78
C PHE A 268 36.20 6.53 -26.41
N ASN A 269 36.46 7.59 -25.66
CA ASN A 269 37.23 8.74 -26.16
C ASN A 269 38.68 8.36 -26.47
N GLU A 270 39.32 7.54 -25.64
CA GLU A 270 40.66 7.02 -25.87
C GLU A 270 40.73 6.17 -27.15
N MET A 271 39.76 5.28 -27.35
CA MET A 271 39.61 4.47 -28.57
C MET A 271 39.45 5.36 -29.81
N LYS A 272 38.57 6.37 -29.76
CA LYS A 272 38.36 7.33 -30.85
C LYS A 272 39.66 8.03 -31.24
N LYS A 273 40.44 8.47 -30.25
CA LYS A 273 41.73 9.15 -30.45
C LYS A 273 42.77 8.22 -31.07
N ALA A 274 42.86 6.98 -30.60
CA ALA A 274 43.78 5.98 -31.15
C ALA A 274 43.46 5.68 -32.62
N MET A 275 42.17 5.47 -32.97
CA MET A 275 41.76 5.26 -34.36
C MET A 275 42.04 6.47 -35.25
N ARG A 276 41.74 7.69 -34.78
CA ARG A 276 42.04 8.92 -35.55
C ARG A 276 43.53 9.02 -35.88
N ASN A 277 44.41 8.70 -34.91
CA ASN A 277 45.85 8.70 -35.12
C ASN A 277 46.29 7.61 -36.10
N GLN A 278 45.71 6.41 -36.00
CA GLN A 278 46.00 5.30 -36.91
C GLN A 278 45.60 5.60 -38.35
N VAL A 279 44.43 6.20 -38.57
CA VAL A 279 43.96 6.64 -39.89
C VAL A 279 44.89 7.71 -40.45
N ARG A 280 45.26 8.73 -39.67
CA ARG A 280 46.21 9.77 -40.10
C ARG A 280 47.58 9.19 -40.48
N LEU A 281 48.09 8.23 -39.73
CA LEU A 281 49.36 7.57 -40.03
C LEU A 281 49.29 6.81 -41.35
N LEU A 282 48.20 6.07 -41.59
CA LEU A 282 47.98 5.35 -42.86
C LEU A 282 47.85 6.31 -44.04
N THR A 283 47.12 7.42 -43.89
CA THR A 283 47.02 8.44 -44.95
C THR A 283 48.38 9.08 -45.25
N ALA A 284 49.14 9.46 -44.23
CA ALA A 284 50.48 10.03 -44.39
C ALA A 284 51.46 9.05 -45.04
N ASN A 285 51.43 7.77 -44.66
CA ASN A 285 52.23 6.72 -45.31
C ASN A 285 51.84 6.55 -46.79
N ASN A 286 50.54 6.50 -47.09
CA ASN A 286 50.06 6.38 -48.47
C ASN A 286 50.45 7.60 -49.33
N GLU A 287 50.47 8.81 -48.76
CA GLU A 287 50.94 10.02 -49.46
C GLU A 287 52.44 9.98 -49.73
N MET A 288 53.25 9.52 -48.76
CA MET A 288 54.69 9.33 -48.95
C MET A 288 55.00 8.26 -50.01
N GLU A 289 54.28 7.13 -50.03
CA GLU A 289 54.45 6.12 -51.08
C GLU A 289 54.15 6.70 -52.46
N LYS A 290 53.08 7.50 -52.60
CA LYS A 290 52.76 8.17 -53.87
C LYS A 290 53.84 9.16 -54.29
N GLU A 291 54.40 9.93 -53.36
CA GLU A 291 55.54 10.84 -53.61
C GLU A 291 56.77 10.07 -54.09
N ILE A 292 57.08 8.94 -53.46
CA ILE A 292 58.20 8.06 -53.84
C ILE A 292 57.97 7.47 -55.23
N HIS A 293 56.75 6.98 -55.53
CA HIS A 293 56.41 6.46 -56.86
C HIS A 293 56.47 7.54 -57.95
N LYS A 294 56.03 8.76 -57.66
CA LYS A 294 56.12 9.90 -58.59
C LYS A 294 57.59 10.26 -58.87
N LYS A 295 58.44 10.31 -57.83
CA LYS A 295 59.88 10.53 -57.98
C LYS A 295 60.53 9.41 -58.79
N ASN A 296 60.26 8.14 -58.46
CA ASN A 296 60.82 7.01 -59.21
C ASN A 296 60.36 6.97 -60.67
N GLY A 297 59.08 7.26 -60.96
CA GLY A 297 58.58 7.37 -62.34
C GLY A 297 59.22 8.52 -63.12
N SER A 298 59.44 9.68 -62.46
CA SER A 298 60.15 10.81 -63.09
C SER A 298 61.63 10.52 -63.35
N ILE A 299 62.27 9.71 -62.50
CA ILE A 299 63.65 9.25 -62.67
C ILE A 299 63.74 8.22 -63.81
N ILE A 300 62.78 7.30 -63.93
CA ILE A 300 62.76 6.33 -65.04
C ILE A 300 62.52 7.03 -66.38
N ASN A 301 61.63 8.04 -66.44
CA ASN A 301 61.42 8.83 -67.67
C ASN A 301 62.62 9.73 -68.03
N SER A 302 63.45 10.16 -67.06
CA SER A 302 64.68 10.91 -67.36
C SER A 302 65.84 10.00 -67.79
N VAL A 303 65.85 8.74 -67.37
CA VAL A 303 66.85 7.73 -67.77
C VAL A 303 66.48 7.02 -69.09
N GLY A 304 65.19 6.93 -69.43
CA GLY A 304 64.69 6.32 -70.67
C GLY A 304 64.94 7.10 -71.96
N PHE A 305 65.45 8.34 -71.89
CA PHE A 305 65.77 9.17 -73.06
C PHE A 305 67.27 9.15 -73.43
N SER A 306 68.02 8.15 -72.97
CA SER A 306 69.45 7.99 -73.24
C SER A 306 69.77 6.59 -73.78
N GLN A 307 69.25 6.23 -74.95
CA GLN A 307 69.90 5.22 -75.79
C GLN A 307 70.92 5.91 -76.71
N PRO A 308 72.21 5.52 -76.67
CA PRO A 308 73.20 6.04 -77.61
C PRO A 308 73.10 5.31 -78.96
N GLN A 309 73.14 6.08 -80.04
CA GLN A 309 73.48 5.57 -81.37
C GLN A 309 74.89 4.97 -81.35
N GLY A 310 75.10 3.84 -82.03
CA GLY A 310 76.46 3.34 -82.28
C GLY A 310 76.50 2.00 -83.01
N SER A 311 76.68 2.11 -84.34
CA SER A 311 77.32 1.19 -85.33
C SER A 311 76.96 -0.29 -85.33
#